data_AF-A0A2R5L1F8-F1
#
_entry.id   AF-A0A2R5L1F8-F1
#
_cell.length_a   1.000
_cell.length_b   1.000
_cell.length_c   1.000
_cell.angle_alpha   90.00
_cell.angle_beta   90.00
_cell.angle_gamma   90.00
#
_symmetry.space_group_name_H-M   'P 1'
#
loop_
_entity.id
_entity.type
_entity.pdbx_description
1 polymer ?
#
loop_
_entity_poly.entity_id
_entity_poly.type
_entity_poly.pdbx_seq_one_letter_code
_entity_poly.pdbx_strand_id
1 'polypeptide(L)'
;IDENPHPRLWRLLGEAALEKLDLENAETAFVRCKDYPMIQLVKRVAGIHSEAIRKAEVAAYFKRFEEAEKLYLEVERRDLAVNLRRKLGDWFRVLQLLKAGPAGDDTKMEEALNNIGHHYADRQHWDEAVKHFELAHNHQMLAQCYYQL
;
A
#
# COMPACT_ATOMS: atom_id res chain seq x y z
N ILE A 1 20.25 -19.92 20.40
CA ILE A 1 18.77 -19.77 20.38
C ILE A 1 18.09 -21.00 20.95
N ASP A 2 18.61 -22.21 20.67
CA ASP A 2 18.07 -23.46 21.24
C ASP A 2 18.18 -23.56 22.78
N GLU A 3 19.07 -22.80 23.43
CA GLU A 3 19.21 -22.79 24.89
C GLU A 3 18.17 -21.96 25.64
N ASN A 4 17.47 -21.01 24.99
CA ASN A 4 16.37 -20.25 25.61
C ASN A 4 15.33 -19.83 24.56
N PRO A 5 14.41 -20.73 24.18
CA PRO A 5 13.44 -20.50 23.12
C PRO A 5 12.34 -19.55 23.58
N HIS A 6 12.51 -18.26 23.33
CA HIS A 6 11.45 -17.26 23.50
C HIS A 6 10.81 -16.94 22.13
N PRO A 7 9.47 -16.94 21.98
CA PRO A 7 8.80 -16.62 20.71
C PRO A 7 9.23 -15.29 20.09
N ARG A 8 9.50 -14.27 20.92
CA ARG A 8 10.05 -12.98 20.44
C ARG A 8 11.43 -13.11 19.76
N LEU A 9 12.32 -13.98 20.24
CA LEU A 9 13.65 -14.16 19.65
C LEU A 9 13.54 -14.78 18.26
N TRP A 10 12.70 -15.81 18.11
CA TRP A 10 12.40 -16.41 16.81
C TRP A 10 11.74 -15.42 15.86
N ARG A 11 10.87 -14.55 16.37
CA ARG A 11 10.24 -13.50 15.54
C ARG A 11 11.28 -12.50 15.03
N LEU A 12 12.18 -12.06 15.91
CA LEU A 12 13.24 -11.12 15.56
C LEU A 12 14.24 -11.73 14.57
N LEU A 13 14.55 -13.02 14.73
CA LEU A 13 15.33 -13.79 13.76
C LEU A 13 14.62 -13.85 12.40
N GLY A 14 13.33 -14.17 12.38
CA GLY A 14 12.53 -14.23 11.15
C GLY A 14 12.44 -12.88 10.46
N GLU A 15 12.24 -11.79 11.21
CA GLU A 15 12.23 -10.42 10.68
C GLU A 15 13.60 -10.04 10.08
N ALA A 16 14.71 -10.37 10.75
CA ALA A 16 16.06 -10.13 10.22
C ALA A 16 16.40 -10.99 8.99
N ALA A 17 15.93 -12.24 8.95
CA ALA A 17 16.06 -13.11 7.78
C ALA A 17 15.24 -12.58 6.60
N LEU A 18 14.04 -12.06 6.85
CA LEU A 18 13.17 -11.45 5.84
C LEU A 18 13.82 -10.21 5.21
N GLU A 19 14.47 -9.35 6.01
CA GLU A 19 15.22 -8.19 5.49
C GLU A 19 16.38 -8.62 4.56
N LYS A 20 16.99 -9.76 4.82
CA LYS A 20 18.05 -10.35 3.97
C LYS A 20 17.52 -11.17 2.80
N LEU A 21 16.19 -11.26 2.63
CA LEU A 21 15.51 -12.14 1.66
C LEU A 21 15.83 -13.64 1.82
N ASP A 22 16.25 -14.05 3.02
CA ASP A 22 16.46 -15.46 3.35
C ASP A 22 15.12 -16.11 3.73
N LEU A 23 14.35 -16.45 2.71
CA LEU A 23 12.96 -16.91 2.87
C LEU A 23 12.87 -18.27 3.60
N GLU A 24 13.88 -19.13 3.47
CA GLU A 24 13.92 -20.44 4.13
C GLU A 24 14.10 -20.28 5.65
N ASN A 25 15.08 -19.49 6.07
CA ASN A 25 15.29 -19.21 7.49
C ASN A 25 14.16 -18.36 8.08
N ALA A 26 13.57 -17.46 7.29
CA ALA A 26 12.39 -16.70 7.71
C ALA A 26 11.18 -17.61 7.96
N GLU A 27 10.85 -18.53 7.04
CA GLU A 27 9.72 -19.45 7.22
C GLU A 27 9.89 -20.35 8.44
N THR A 28 11.07 -20.96 8.62
CA THR A 28 11.34 -21.82 9.77
C THR A 28 11.23 -21.07 11.10
N ALA A 29 11.72 -19.82 11.15
CA ALA A 29 11.60 -18.97 12.32
C ALA A 29 10.12 -18.61 12.63
N PHE A 30 9.32 -18.26 11.62
CA PHE A 30 7.91 -17.92 11.81
C PHE A 30 7.03 -19.13 12.15
N VAL A 31 7.37 -20.33 11.65
CA VAL A 31 6.72 -21.59 12.07
C VAL A 31 6.97 -21.85 13.55
N ARG A 32 8.19 -21.63 14.05
CA ARG A 32 8.51 -21.75 15.49
C ARG A 32 7.78 -20.70 16.34
N CYS A 33 7.52 -19.52 15.79
CA CYS A 33 6.70 -18.47 16.43
C CYS A 33 5.19 -18.70 16.38
N LYS A 34 4.71 -19.63 15.54
CA LYS A 34 3.29 -19.76 15.17
C LYS A 34 2.68 -18.46 14.63
N ASP A 35 3.49 -17.64 13.95
CA ASP A 35 3.05 -16.38 13.36
C ASP A 35 2.48 -16.63 11.96
N TYR A 36 1.21 -17.07 11.92
CA TYR A 36 0.52 -17.41 10.68
C TYR A 36 0.48 -16.28 9.64
N PRO A 37 0.24 -15.00 10.02
CA PRO A 37 0.35 -13.90 9.07
C PRO A 37 1.72 -13.82 8.38
N MET A 38 2.81 -14.00 9.12
CA MET A 38 4.16 -13.95 8.56
C MET A 38 4.47 -15.13 7.65
N ILE A 39 3.98 -16.33 7.98
CA ILE A 39 4.12 -17.50 7.10
C ILE A 39 3.41 -17.25 5.76
N GLN A 40 2.22 -16.65 5.77
CA GLN A 40 1.50 -16.31 4.54
C GLN A 40 2.21 -15.23 3.72
N LEU A 41 2.81 -14.25 4.39
CA LEU A 41 3.63 -13.23 3.75
C LEU A 41 4.84 -13.86 3.04
N VAL A 42 5.61 -14.71 3.73
CA VAL A 42 6.79 -15.38 3.17
C VAL A 42 6.41 -16.21 1.94
N LYS A 43 5.32 -16.98 2.03
CA LYS A 43 4.81 -17.77 0.88
C LYS A 43 4.42 -16.90 -0.31
N ARG A 44 3.77 -15.76 -0.07
CA ARG A 44 3.44 -14.80 -1.13
C ARG A 44 4.70 -14.24 -1.78
N VAL A 45 5.68 -13.81 -0.97
CA VAL A 45 6.95 -13.25 -1.43
C VAL A 45 7.76 -14.29 -2.21
N ALA A 46 7.75 -15.55 -1.79
CA ALA A 46 8.41 -16.65 -2.49
C ALA A 46 7.87 -16.87 -3.92
N GLY A 47 6.56 -16.67 -4.14
CA GLY A 47 5.92 -16.82 -5.45
C GLY A 47 6.23 -15.69 -6.45
N ILE A 48 6.76 -14.56 -5.99
CA ILE A 48 7.10 -13.41 -6.85
C ILE A 48 8.42 -13.70 -7.56
N HIS A 49 8.49 -13.53 -8.88
CA HIS A 49 9.72 -13.82 -9.64
C HIS A 49 10.79 -12.73 -9.50
N SER A 50 10.39 -11.45 -9.48
CA SER A 50 11.33 -10.33 -9.41
C SER A 50 11.80 -10.08 -7.98
N GLU A 51 13.12 -10.10 -7.76
CA GLU A 51 13.73 -9.82 -6.46
C GLU A 51 13.41 -8.40 -5.97
N ALA A 52 13.37 -7.41 -6.86
CA ALA A 52 13.05 -6.03 -6.51
C ALA A 52 11.61 -5.90 -5.98
N ILE A 53 10.65 -6.62 -6.55
CA ILE A 53 9.28 -6.67 -6.05
C ILE A 53 9.22 -7.38 -4.69
N ARG A 54 10.02 -8.43 -4.48
CA ARG A 54 10.13 -9.07 -3.15
C ARG A 54 10.63 -8.08 -2.10
N LYS A 55 11.69 -7.31 -2.40
CA LYS A 55 12.20 -6.26 -1.51
C LYS A 55 11.13 -5.21 -1.21
N ALA A 56 10.35 -4.82 -2.21
CA ALA A 56 9.27 -3.85 -2.04
C ALA A 56 8.17 -4.36 -1.10
N GLU A 57 7.73 -5.62 -1.24
CA GLU A 57 6.74 -6.23 -0.34
C GLU A 57 7.26 -6.33 1.10
N VAL A 58 8.54 -6.70 1.27
CA VAL A 58 9.19 -6.74 2.59
C VAL A 58 9.28 -5.34 3.19
N ALA A 59 9.69 -4.34 2.43
CA ALA A 59 9.74 -2.94 2.87
C ALA A 59 8.35 -2.41 3.26
N ALA A 60 7.32 -2.74 2.47
CA ALA A 60 5.93 -2.39 2.77
C ALA A 60 5.47 -3.02 4.10
N TYR A 61 5.88 -4.26 4.38
CA TYR A 61 5.60 -4.92 5.67
C TYR A 61 6.23 -4.17 6.85
N PHE A 62 7.49 -3.74 6.71
CA PHE A 62 8.20 -2.93 7.73
C PHE A 62 7.74 -1.48 7.81
N LYS A 63 6.61 -1.13 7.16
CA LYS A 63 6.06 0.23 7.08
C LYS A 63 7.00 1.24 6.41
N ARG A 64 7.99 0.77 5.66
CA ARG A 64 8.89 1.59 4.83
C ARG A 64 8.23 1.83 3.47
N PHE A 65 7.07 2.51 3.49
CA PHE A 65 6.21 2.66 2.31
C PHE A 65 6.86 3.49 1.19
N GLU A 66 7.68 4.48 1.55
CA GLU A 66 8.42 5.28 0.58
C GLU A 66 9.47 4.46 -0.17
N GLU A 67 10.19 3.59 0.55
CA GLU A 67 11.17 2.67 -0.06
C GLU A 67 10.47 1.65 -0.95
N ALA A 68 9.36 1.07 -0.48
CA ALA A 68 8.56 0.14 -1.27
C ALA A 68 8.04 0.79 -2.57
N GLU A 69 7.54 2.02 -2.49
CA GLU A 69 7.09 2.77 -3.67
C GLU A 69 8.22 2.99 -4.69
N LYS A 70 9.39 3.42 -4.23
CA LYS A 70 10.56 3.62 -5.10
C LYS A 70 10.93 2.33 -5.84
N LEU A 71 11.00 1.21 -5.11
CA LEU A 71 11.29 -0.10 -5.69
C LEU A 71 10.24 -0.53 -6.72
N TYR A 72 8.95 -0.27 -6.48
CA TYR A 72 7.91 -0.57 -7.48
C TYR A 72 8.03 0.30 -8.73
N LEU A 73 8.42 1.57 -8.59
CA LEU A 73 8.63 2.49 -9.71
C LEU A 73 9.87 2.13 -10.53
N GLU A 74 10.96 1.69 -9.88
CA GLU A 74 12.18 1.21 -10.54
C GLU A 74 11.93 -0.03 -11.42
N VAL A 75 10.98 -0.88 -11.01
CA VAL A 75 10.58 -2.08 -11.78
C VAL A 75 9.47 -1.75 -12.79
N GLU A 76 9.14 -0.46 -12.98
CA GLU A 76 8.06 0.03 -13.84
C GLU A 76 6.67 -0.54 -13.49
N ARG A 77 6.52 -1.13 -12.30
CA ARG A 77 5.27 -1.72 -11.80
C ARG A 77 4.47 -0.71 -10.98
N ARG A 78 4.07 0.37 -11.65
CA ARG A 78 3.28 1.46 -11.07
C ARG A 78 1.95 1.01 -10.46
N ASP A 79 1.30 0.02 -11.05
CA ASP A 79 0.05 -0.56 -10.50
C ASP A 79 0.22 -1.05 -9.06
N LEU A 80 1.38 -1.62 -8.73
CA LEU A 80 1.66 -2.11 -7.37
C LEU A 80 1.86 -0.93 -6.41
N ALA A 81 2.55 0.12 -6.84
CA ALA A 81 2.69 1.36 -6.08
C ALA A 81 1.34 2.03 -5.80
N VAL A 82 0.45 2.11 -6.81
CA VAL A 82 -0.91 2.63 -6.66
C VAL A 82 -1.71 1.80 -5.68
N ASN A 83 -1.69 0.46 -5.81
CA ASN A 83 -2.38 -0.43 -4.89
C ASN A 83 -1.86 -0.32 -3.45
N LEU A 84 -0.55 -0.15 -3.25
CA LEU A 84 0.04 0.08 -1.94
C LEU A 84 -0.51 1.37 -1.31
N ARG A 85 -0.47 2.49 -2.03
CA ARG A 85 -0.96 3.79 -1.53
C ARG A 85 -2.47 3.80 -1.30
N ARG A 86 -3.23 3.11 -2.15
CA ARG A 86 -4.67 2.92 -1.98
C ARG A 86 -4.99 2.19 -0.67
N LYS A 87 -4.24 1.13 -0.33
CA LYS A 87 -4.41 0.40 0.96
C LYS A 87 -4.07 1.27 2.18
N LEU A 88 -3.21 2.27 2.02
CA LEU A 88 -2.87 3.23 3.08
C LEU A 88 -3.90 4.36 3.22
N GLY A 89 -4.82 4.52 2.26
CA GLY A 89 -5.74 5.66 2.20
C GLY A 89 -5.08 6.97 1.76
N ASP A 90 -3.84 6.91 1.24
CA ASP A 90 -3.12 8.07 0.74
C ASP A 90 -3.55 8.41 -0.69
N TRP A 91 -4.80 8.90 -0.81
CA TRP A 91 -5.47 9.15 -2.08
C TRP A 91 -4.80 10.28 -2.88
N PHE A 92 -4.19 11.25 -2.21
CA PHE A 92 -3.42 12.31 -2.86
C PHE A 92 -2.21 11.73 -3.61
N ARG A 93 -1.46 10.82 -2.97
CA ARG A 93 -0.34 10.16 -3.63
C ARG A 93 -0.80 9.23 -4.73
N VAL A 94 -1.92 8.52 -4.54
CA VAL A 94 -2.55 7.72 -5.61
C VAL A 94 -2.83 8.59 -6.84
N LEU A 95 -3.46 9.76 -6.67
CA LEU A 95 -3.78 10.64 -7.78
C LEU A 95 -2.52 11.14 -8.52
N GLN A 96 -1.45 11.49 -7.79
CA GLN A 96 -0.16 11.86 -8.39
C GLN A 96 0.44 10.71 -9.19
N LEU A 97 0.35 9.48 -8.65
CA LEU A 97 0.81 8.29 -9.35
C LEU A 97 -0.04 8.09 -10.62
N LEU A 98 -1.36 8.13 -10.56
CA LEU A 98 -2.19 7.94 -11.75
C LEU A 98 -1.95 8.99 -12.84
N LYS A 99 -1.82 10.27 -12.49
CA LYS A 99 -1.57 11.37 -13.45
C LYS A 99 -0.26 11.25 -14.22
N ALA A 100 0.78 10.68 -13.61
CA ALA A 100 2.07 10.48 -14.27
C ALA A 100 2.18 9.10 -14.97
N GLY A 101 1.08 8.35 -15.06
CA GLY A 101 0.97 7.14 -15.87
C GLY A 101 0.37 7.41 -17.27
N PRO A 102 0.26 6.36 -18.10
CA PRO A 102 -0.42 6.45 -19.39
C PRO A 102 -1.92 6.70 -19.22
N ALA A 103 -2.51 7.45 -20.15
CA ALA A 103 -3.95 7.71 -20.21
C ALA A 103 -4.72 6.39 -20.37
N GLY A 104 -5.53 6.01 -19.38
CA GLY A 104 -6.22 4.72 -19.35
C GLY A 104 -6.70 4.27 -17.97
N ASP A 105 -6.25 4.92 -16.90
CA ASP A 105 -6.67 4.64 -15.52
C ASP A 105 -7.82 5.56 -15.04
N ASP A 106 -8.70 5.99 -15.94
CA ASP A 106 -9.75 6.99 -15.65
C ASP A 106 -10.66 6.54 -14.50
N THR A 107 -11.04 5.26 -14.44
CA THR A 107 -11.87 4.71 -13.36
C THR A 107 -11.17 4.75 -11.98
N LYS A 108 -9.87 4.44 -11.93
CA LYS A 108 -9.07 4.54 -10.70
C LYS A 108 -8.85 6.00 -10.31
N MET A 109 -8.79 6.90 -11.30
CA MET A 109 -8.62 8.33 -11.09
C MET A 109 -9.90 8.96 -10.52
N GLU A 110 -11.07 8.59 -11.04
CA GLU A 110 -12.37 8.95 -10.46
C GLU A 110 -12.53 8.44 -9.03
N GLU A 111 -12.14 7.19 -8.75
CA GLU A 111 -12.13 6.62 -7.39
C GLU A 111 -11.25 7.48 -6.45
N ALA A 112 -10.03 7.81 -6.88
CA ALA A 112 -9.12 8.62 -6.07
C ALA A 112 -9.66 10.04 -5.84
N LEU A 113 -10.22 10.69 -6.87
CA LEU A 113 -10.79 12.04 -6.77
C LEU A 113 -12.02 12.06 -5.86
N ASN A 114 -12.89 11.06 -5.94
CA ASN A 114 -14.05 10.93 -5.05
C ASN A 114 -13.61 10.83 -3.58
N ASN A 115 -12.63 9.98 -3.29
CA ASN A 115 -12.13 9.83 -1.92
C ASN A 115 -11.44 11.11 -1.40
N ILE A 116 -10.73 11.85 -2.26
CA ILE A 116 -10.18 13.17 -1.91
C ILE A 116 -11.32 14.17 -1.64
N GLY A 117 -12.37 14.17 -2.46
CA GLY A 117 -13.55 15.00 -2.26
C GLY A 117 -14.23 14.72 -0.92
N HIS A 118 -14.41 13.45 -0.57
CA HIS A 118 -14.93 13.04 0.74
C HIS A 118 -14.04 13.54 1.89
N HIS A 119 -12.72 13.41 1.77
CA HIS A 119 -11.77 13.91 2.77
C HIS A 119 -11.90 15.43 3.02
N TYR A 120 -12.18 16.23 1.99
CA TYR A 120 -12.44 17.67 2.14
C TYR A 120 -13.82 17.97 2.70
N ALA A 121 -14.84 17.22 2.25
CA ALA A 121 -16.22 17.33 2.75
C ALA A 121 -16.30 17.04 4.27
N ASP A 122 -15.60 16.01 4.74
CA ASP A 122 -15.52 15.67 6.18
C ASP A 122 -14.92 16.81 7.02
N ARG A 123 -14.11 17.68 6.41
CA ARG A 123 -13.50 18.86 7.03
C ARG A 123 -14.28 20.15 6.78
N GLN A 124 -15.47 20.06 6.19
CA GLN A 124 -16.32 21.19 5.81
C GLN A 124 -15.68 22.16 4.79
N HIS A 125 -14.66 21.70 4.06
CA HIS A 125 -14.08 22.45 2.93
C HIS A 125 -14.88 22.17 1.66
N TRP A 126 -16.11 22.66 1.63
CA TRP A 126 -17.07 22.39 0.56
C TRP A 126 -16.59 22.91 -0.81
N ASP A 127 -15.94 24.08 -0.86
CA ASP A 127 -15.40 24.66 -2.10
C ASP A 127 -14.33 23.77 -2.76
N GLU A 128 -13.48 23.12 -1.96
CA GLU A 128 -12.44 22.22 -2.46
C GLU A 128 -13.03 20.86 -2.83
N ALA A 129 -13.99 20.37 -2.03
CA ALA A 129 -14.71 19.14 -2.32
C ALA A 129 -15.44 19.19 -3.67
N VAL A 130 -16.10 20.32 -3.99
CA VAL A 130 -16.80 20.52 -5.28
C VAL A 130 -15.85 20.36 -6.46
N LYS A 131 -14.66 20.98 -6.42
CA LYS A 131 -13.67 20.86 -7.50
C LYS A 131 -13.27 19.41 -7.76
N HIS A 132 -13.10 18.63 -6.69
CA HIS A 132 -12.73 17.22 -6.79
C HIS A 132 -13.89 16.34 -7.27
N PHE A 133 -15.12 16.57 -6.81
CA PHE A 133 -16.29 15.83 -7.28
C PHE A 133 -16.70 16.17 -8.71
N GLU A 134 -16.44 17.39 -9.18
CA GLU A 134 -16.66 17.80 -10.57
C GLU A 134 -15.72 17.06 -11.52
N LEU A 135 -14.43 16.97 -11.14
CA LEU A 135 -13.44 16.17 -11.88
C LEU A 135 -13.71 14.65 -11.83
N ALA A 136 -14.41 14.17 -10.78
CA ALA A 136 -14.79 12.78 -10.63
C ALA A 136 -16.17 12.44 -11.24
N HIS A 137 -16.83 13.41 -11.89
CA HIS A 137 -18.19 13.27 -12.44
C HIS A 137 -19.25 12.77 -11.44
N ASN A 138 -19.06 13.06 -10.15
CA ASN A 138 -19.95 12.60 -9.08
C ASN A 138 -21.05 13.62 -8.79
N HIS A 139 -22.10 13.59 -9.61
CA HIS A 139 -23.24 14.52 -9.51
C HIS A 139 -23.99 14.44 -8.18
N GLN A 140 -24.04 13.27 -7.55
CA GLN A 140 -24.74 13.09 -6.28
C GLN A 140 -24.04 13.85 -5.15
N MET A 141 -22.72 13.70 -5.04
CA MET A 141 -21.94 14.40 -4.01
C MET A 141 -21.83 15.90 -4.29
N LEU A 142 -21.80 16.32 -5.56
CA LEU A 142 -21.88 17.73 -5.94
C LEU A 142 -23.14 18.39 -5.41
N ALA A 143 -24.31 17.78 -5.63
CA ALA A 143 -25.58 18.31 -5.14
C ALA A 143 -25.60 18.45 -3.61
N GLN A 144 -25.00 17.51 -2.89
CA GLN A 144 -24.88 17.59 -1.43
C GLN A 144 -23.94 18.72 -0.99
N CYS A 145 -22.79 18.88 -1.66
CA CYS A 145 -21.86 19.97 -1.33
C CYS A 145 -22.49 21.34 -1.56
N TYR A 146 -23.21 21.53 -2.67
CA TYR A 146 -23.92 22.78 -2.96
C TYR A 146 -25.07 23.07 -1.99
N TYR A 147 -25.65 22.06 -1.36
CA TYR A 147 -26.68 22.25 -0.34
C TYR A 147 -26.11 22.69 1.02
N GLN A 148 -24.84 22.35 1.31
CA GLN A 148 -24.16 22.68 2.56
C GLN A 148 -23.42 24.04 2.52
N LEU A 149 -23.32 24.63 1.32
CA LEU A 149 -22.72 25.93 1.02
C LEU A 149 -23.73 27.07 1.25
#